data_AF-A0A358N6P3-F1
#
_entry.id   AF-A0A358N6P3-F1
#
_cell.length_a   1.000
_cell.length_b   1.000
_cell.length_c   1.000
_cell.angle_alpha   90.00
_cell.angle_beta   90.00
_cell.angle_gamma   90.00
#
_symmetry.space_group_name_H-M   'P 1'
#
loop_
_entity.id
_entity.type
_entity.pdbx_description
1 polymer ?
#
loop_
_entity_poly.entity_id
_entity_poly.type
_entity_poly.pdbx_seq_one_letter_code
_entity_poly.pdbx_strand_id
1 'polypeptide(L)'
;MKHSNQTAKLFLTSTIGVLMLGMVIRSNSLLQAHAIASESNAVDSQMESLRNSLLSSLRPTEQPDTEMDDARWLQIQNELELVYQDQPELLGRTRFVQQHFDPSARVRLLPGLDGQPGTAEFDDNVNGVVDDAGELGATFSDDLCVVEASQEPASQIEPSIVLQRGAYVAADQHLSPPTTRHPGRILVLHQGQDDAWSFVLDR
;
A
#
# COMPACT_ATOMS: atom_id res chain seq x y z
N MET A 1 -52.35 35.45 -17.28
CA MET A 1 -51.93 34.30 -16.44
C MET A 1 -51.64 33.03 -17.26
N LYS A 2 -50.67 33.06 -18.19
CA LYS A 2 -50.24 31.86 -18.96
C LYS A 2 -48.75 31.50 -18.81
N HIS A 3 -47.91 32.41 -18.30
CA HIS A 3 -46.46 32.21 -18.19
C HIS A 3 -46.01 31.40 -16.96
N SER A 4 -46.76 31.41 -15.86
CA SER A 4 -46.37 30.74 -14.59
C SER A 4 -46.35 29.21 -14.68
N ASN A 5 -47.15 28.62 -15.58
CA ASN A 5 -47.30 27.16 -15.70
C ASN A 5 -46.23 26.51 -16.61
N GLN A 6 -45.56 27.28 -17.47
CA GLN A 6 -44.47 26.77 -18.32
C GLN A 6 -43.15 26.70 -17.56
N THR A 7 -42.84 27.69 -16.73
CA THR A 7 -41.64 27.69 -15.88
C THR A 7 -41.68 26.55 -14.86
N ALA A 8 -42.81 26.33 -14.20
CA ALA A 8 -42.98 25.23 -13.25
C ALA A 8 -42.78 23.84 -13.89
N LYS A 9 -43.25 23.64 -15.12
CA LYS A 9 -43.03 22.40 -15.88
C LYS A 9 -41.57 22.21 -16.27
N LEU A 10 -40.88 23.28 -16.69
CA LEU A 10 -39.46 23.25 -17.04
C LEU A 10 -38.58 22.90 -15.83
N PHE A 11 -38.87 23.49 -14.67
CA PHE A 11 -38.19 23.19 -13.41
C PHE A 11 -38.38 21.73 -12.98
N LEU A 12 -39.62 21.20 -13.09
CA LEU A 12 -39.91 19.81 -12.72
C LEU A 12 -39.25 18.80 -13.66
N THR A 13 -39.21 19.07 -14.97
CA THR A 13 -38.50 18.20 -15.92
C THR A 13 -36.99 18.24 -15.72
N SER A 14 -36.44 19.40 -15.37
CA SER A 14 -35.02 19.56 -15.09
C SER A 14 -34.60 18.82 -13.81
N THR A 15 -35.40 18.87 -12.75
CA THR A 15 -35.09 18.16 -11.49
C THR A 15 -35.20 16.65 -11.65
N ILE A 16 -36.19 16.15 -12.41
CA ILE A 16 -36.28 14.71 -12.75
C ILE A 16 -35.06 14.27 -13.57
N GLY A 17 -34.62 15.08 -14.54
CA GLY A 17 -33.42 14.79 -15.34
C GLY A 17 -32.15 14.67 -14.48
N VAL A 18 -31.94 15.60 -13.55
CA VAL A 18 -30.80 15.59 -12.62
C VAL A 18 -30.85 14.39 -11.67
N LEU A 19 -32.03 14.04 -11.15
CA LEU A 19 -32.23 12.87 -10.29
C LEU A 19 -31.93 11.56 -11.03
N MET A 20 -32.44 11.40 -12.26
CA MET A 20 -32.19 10.19 -13.06
C MET A 20 -30.71 10.08 -13.46
N LEU A 21 -30.05 11.19 -13.80
CA LEU A 21 -28.62 11.22 -14.07
C LEU A 21 -27.81 10.85 -12.81
N GLY A 22 -28.17 11.38 -11.65
CA GLY A 22 -27.54 11.03 -10.37
C GLY A 22 -27.73 9.54 -10.00
N MET A 23 -28.89 8.95 -10.30
CA MET A 23 -29.12 7.51 -10.11
C MET A 23 -28.26 6.67 -11.07
N VAL A 24 -28.17 7.03 -12.35
CA VAL A 24 -27.35 6.30 -13.33
C VAL A 24 -25.86 6.38 -12.96
N ILE A 25 -25.37 7.56 -12.56
CA ILE A 25 -23.98 7.74 -12.11
C ILE A 25 -23.71 6.86 -10.87
N ARG A 26 -24.58 6.90 -9.84
CA ARG A 26 -24.42 6.07 -8.64
C ARG A 26 -24.49 4.57 -8.93
N SER A 27 -25.38 4.13 -9.82
CA SER A 27 -25.47 2.72 -10.22
C SER A 27 -24.21 2.26 -10.94
N ASN A 28 -23.63 3.09 -11.81
CA ASN A 28 -22.39 2.76 -12.50
C ASN A 28 -21.21 2.72 -11.53
N SER A 29 -21.11 3.67 -10.60
CA SER A 29 -20.10 3.67 -9.53
C SER A 29 -20.24 2.44 -8.60
N LEU A 30 -21.47 2.00 -8.29
CA LEU A 30 -21.69 0.80 -7.48
C LEU A 30 -21.33 -0.49 -8.23
N LEU A 31 -21.63 -0.58 -9.54
CA LEU A 31 -21.20 -1.71 -10.37
C LEU A 31 -19.68 -1.75 -10.50
N GLN A 32 -19.04 -0.60 -10.68
CA GLN A 32 -17.59 -0.48 -10.72
C GLN A 32 -16.97 -0.85 -9.36
N ALA A 33 -17.55 -0.40 -8.24
CA ALA A 33 -17.11 -0.79 -6.90
C ALA A 33 -17.27 -2.30 -6.65
N HIS A 34 -18.34 -2.93 -7.14
CA HIS A 34 -18.53 -4.38 -7.06
C HIS A 34 -17.54 -5.16 -7.92
N ALA A 35 -17.23 -4.68 -9.13
CA ALA A 35 -16.20 -5.27 -9.97
C ALA A 35 -14.82 -5.18 -9.30
N ILE A 36 -14.46 -3.99 -8.79
CA ILE A 36 -13.22 -3.77 -8.01
C ILE A 36 -13.19 -4.67 -6.78
N ALA A 37 -14.29 -4.80 -6.04
CA ALA A 37 -14.35 -5.69 -4.88
C ALA A 37 -14.19 -7.17 -5.26
N SER A 38 -14.76 -7.61 -6.39
CA SER A 38 -14.60 -8.99 -6.88
C SER A 38 -13.17 -9.27 -7.33
N GLU A 39 -12.53 -8.32 -8.02
CA GLU A 39 -11.14 -8.42 -8.45
C GLU A 39 -10.19 -8.40 -7.24
N SER A 40 -10.43 -7.52 -6.27
CA SER A 40 -9.70 -7.47 -5.00
C SER A 40 -9.79 -8.80 -4.25
N ASN A 41 -10.97 -9.41 -4.16
CA ASN A 41 -11.12 -10.72 -3.49
C ASN A 41 -10.34 -11.83 -4.21
N ALA A 42 -10.25 -11.78 -5.54
CA ALA A 42 -9.49 -12.75 -6.31
C ALA A 42 -7.98 -12.58 -6.09
N VAL A 43 -7.50 -11.33 -6.07
CA VAL A 43 -6.11 -10.98 -5.73
C VAL A 43 -5.77 -11.44 -4.32
N ASP A 44 -6.63 -11.15 -3.34
CA ASP A 44 -6.43 -11.58 -1.95
C ASP A 44 -6.35 -13.10 -1.84
N SER A 45 -7.21 -13.83 -2.55
CA SER A 45 -7.19 -15.29 -2.55
C SER A 45 -5.91 -15.86 -3.17
N GLN A 46 -5.39 -15.25 -4.24
CA GLN A 46 -4.14 -15.68 -4.87
C GLN A 46 -2.94 -15.39 -3.95
N MET A 47 -2.90 -14.18 -3.39
CA MET A 47 -1.88 -13.75 -2.43
C MET A 47 -1.84 -14.70 -1.22
N GLU A 48 -3.00 -14.99 -0.62
CA GLU A 48 -3.09 -15.86 0.56
C GLU A 48 -2.76 -17.32 0.22
N SER A 49 -3.20 -17.83 -0.93
CA SER A 49 -2.80 -19.17 -1.40
C SER A 49 -1.29 -19.27 -1.54
N LEU A 50 -0.66 -18.26 -2.14
CA LEU A 50 0.78 -18.24 -2.31
C LEU A 50 1.49 -18.15 -0.97
N ARG A 51 1.05 -17.23 -0.10
CA ARG A 51 1.60 -17.07 1.25
C ARG A 51 1.62 -18.40 2.00
N ASN A 52 0.51 -19.13 1.96
CA ASN A 52 0.40 -20.45 2.61
C ASN A 52 1.29 -21.51 1.95
N SER A 53 1.43 -21.50 0.62
CA SER A 53 2.39 -22.36 -0.07
C SER A 53 3.82 -22.07 0.37
N LEU A 54 4.22 -20.79 0.42
CA LEU A 54 5.55 -20.38 0.87
C LEU A 54 5.81 -20.77 2.33
N LEU A 55 4.85 -20.49 3.23
CA LEU A 55 4.97 -20.83 4.65
C LEU A 55 5.07 -22.35 4.90
N SER A 56 4.41 -23.17 4.06
CA SER A 56 4.42 -24.63 4.21
C SER A 56 5.68 -25.27 3.59
N SER A 57 6.20 -24.73 2.49
CA SER A 57 7.37 -25.28 1.80
C SER A 57 8.69 -24.80 2.41
N LEU A 58 8.75 -23.55 2.88
CA LEU A 58 9.94 -22.98 3.52
C LEU A 58 9.97 -23.47 4.96
N ARG A 59 10.89 -24.40 5.28
CA ARG A 59 10.98 -25.01 6.62
C ARG A 59 11.06 -23.92 7.71
N PRO A 60 10.32 -24.01 8.83
CA PRO A 60 10.58 -23.12 9.95
C PRO A 60 12.01 -23.35 10.45
N THR A 61 12.86 -22.35 10.32
CA THR A 61 14.17 -22.34 10.96
C THR A 61 13.96 -22.21 12.46
N GLU A 62 14.48 -23.16 13.25
CA GLU A 62 14.29 -23.25 14.71
C GLU A 62 14.82 -22.02 15.49
N GLN A 63 15.52 -21.07 14.84
CA GLN A 63 16.01 -19.84 15.46
C GLN A 63 15.50 -18.59 14.73
N PRO A 64 14.53 -17.85 15.33
CA PRO A 64 14.01 -16.59 14.79
C PRO A 64 15.04 -15.44 14.82
N ASP A 65 16.12 -15.57 15.60
CA ASP A 65 17.08 -14.50 15.86
C ASP A 65 18.34 -14.52 14.97
N THR A 66 18.44 -15.47 14.03
CA THR A 66 19.62 -15.53 13.18
C THR A 66 19.48 -14.53 12.04
N GLU A 67 20.44 -13.61 11.96
CA GLU A 67 20.61 -12.68 10.84
C GLU A 67 20.45 -13.44 9.50
N MET A 68 19.68 -12.88 8.57
CA MET A 68 19.50 -13.50 7.26
C MET A 68 20.77 -13.29 6.45
N ASP A 69 21.70 -14.24 6.56
CA ASP A 69 22.97 -14.23 5.84
C ASP A 69 22.82 -14.66 4.37
N ASP A 70 23.88 -14.46 3.59
CA ASP A 70 23.89 -14.78 2.15
C ASP A 70 23.63 -16.27 1.87
N ALA A 71 24.10 -17.16 2.75
CA ALA A 71 23.93 -18.61 2.57
C ALA A 71 22.47 -19.02 2.78
N ARG A 72 21.82 -18.49 3.81
CA ARG A 72 20.40 -18.69 4.09
C ARG A 72 19.54 -18.03 3.02
N TRP A 73 19.91 -16.85 2.53
CA TRP A 73 19.23 -16.20 1.41
C TRP A 73 19.28 -17.06 0.14
N LEU A 74 20.45 -17.59 -0.22
CA LEU A 74 20.59 -18.48 -1.37
C LEU A 74 19.77 -19.77 -1.21
N GLN A 75 19.73 -20.35 -0.01
CA GLN A 75 18.87 -21.49 0.28
C GLN A 75 17.40 -21.16 0.02
N ILE A 76 16.93 -20.01 0.51
CA ILE A 76 15.55 -19.58 0.31
C ILE A 76 15.24 -19.36 -1.17
N GLN A 77 16.14 -18.72 -1.92
CA GLN A 77 15.98 -18.55 -3.36
C GLN A 77 15.80 -19.89 -4.09
N ASN A 78 16.61 -20.90 -3.75
CA ASN A 78 16.47 -22.24 -4.31
C ASN A 78 15.15 -22.92 -3.90
N GLU A 79 14.73 -22.77 -2.64
CA GLU A 79 13.45 -23.30 -2.17
C GLU A 79 12.26 -22.61 -2.86
N LEU A 80 12.36 -21.31 -3.12
CA LEU A 80 11.37 -20.55 -3.89
C LEU A 80 11.28 -21.07 -5.32
N GLU A 81 12.39 -21.25 -6.03
CA GLU A 81 12.38 -21.82 -7.39
C GLU A 81 11.66 -23.18 -7.43
N LEU A 82 11.83 -24.02 -6.41
CA LEU A 82 11.11 -25.28 -6.25
C LEU A 82 9.60 -25.09 -6.06
N VAL A 83 9.17 -24.13 -5.22
CA VAL A 83 7.74 -23.83 -5.01
C VAL A 83 7.05 -23.42 -6.32
N TYR A 84 7.75 -22.67 -7.17
CA TYR A 84 7.19 -22.22 -8.45
C TYR A 84 7.51 -23.12 -9.63
N GLN A 85 8.06 -24.31 -9.40
CA GLN A 85 8.42 -25.24 -10.48
C GLN A 85 7.21 -25.55 -11.38
N ASP A 86 6.02 -25.66 -10.79
CA ASP A 86 4.76 -25.92 -11.50
C ASP A 86 4.04 -24.65 -11.98
N GLN A 87 4.55 -23.45 -11.65
CA GLN A 87 3.96 -22.15 -11.95
C GLN A 87 5.02 -21.11 -12.39
N PRO A 88 5.76 -21.36 -13.49
CA PRO A 88 6.88 -20.51 -13.90
C PRO A 88 6.46 -19.08 -14.29
N GLU A 89 5.21 -18.88 -14.72
CA GLU A 89 4.69 -17.54 -15.04
C GLU A 89 4.58 -16.66 -13.80
N LEU A 90 4.23 -17.22 -12.65
CA LEU A 90 4.21 -16.48 -11.39
C LEU A 90 5.61 -16.13 -10.92
N LEU A 91 6.58 -17.03 -11.09
CA LEU A 91 7.98 -16.75 -10.79
C LEU A 91 8.51 -15.55 -11.59
N GLY A 92 8.18 -15.48 -12.88
CA GLY A 92 8.57 -14.37 -13.75
C GLY A 92 7.99 -13.01 -13.36
N ARG A 93 6.87 -12.99 -12.62
CA ARG A 93 6.18 -11.78 -12.15
C ARG A 93 6.42 -11.46 -10.68
N THR A 94 7.04 -12.38 -9.94
CA THR A 94 7.22 -12.26 -8.49
C THR A 94 8.68 -12.01 -8.17
N ARG A 95 8.95 -10.88 -7.53
CA ARG A 95 10.27 -10.49 -7.03
C ARG A 95 10.33 -10.67 -5.52
N PHE A 96 11.42 -11.27 -5.06
CA PHE A 96 11.73 -11.41 -3.65
C PHE A 96 12.82 -10.41 -3.27
N VAL A 97 12.53 -9.58 -2.27
CA VAL A 97 13.46 -8.57 -1.78
C VAL A 97 13.79 -8.90 -0.33
N GLN A 98 15.05 -9.24 -0.08
CA GLN A 98 15.57 -9.31 1.27
C GLN A 98 15.56 -7.92 1.90
N GLN A 99 15.03 -7.81 3.10
CA GLN A 99 14.99 -6.57 3.86
C GLN A 99 15.68 -6.74 5.21
N HIS A 100 16.36 -5.69 5.64
CA HIS A 100 16.82 -5.53 7.02
C HIS A 100 16.17 -4.29 7.63
N PHE A 101 16.13 -4.26 8.95
CA PHE A 101 15.70 -3.07 9.66
C PHE A 101 16.86 -2.08 9.78
N ASP A 102 16.65 -0.87 9.27
CA ASP A 102 17.58 0.24 9.43
C ASP A 102 16.98 1.25 10.44
N PRO A 103 17.58 1.40 11.65
CA PRO A 103 17.10 2.37 12.65
C PRO A 103 17.28 3.83 12.21
N SER A 104 18.14 4.09 11.22
CA SER A 104 18.36 5.41 10.62
C SER A 104 17.51 5.68 9.38
N ALA A 105 16.76 4.69 8.88
CA ALA A 105 15.85 4.91 7.76
C ALA A 105 14.79 5.96 8.11
N ARG A 106 14.52 6.83 7.13
CA ARG A 106 13.53 7.89 7.23
C ARG A 106 12.20 7.42 6.69
N VAL A 107 11.13 7.75 7.41
CA VAL A 107 9.76 7.56 6.96
C VAL A 107 9.19 8.93 6.66
N ARG A 108 8.66 9.11 5.44
CA ARG A 108 8.09 10.36 4.96
C ARG A 108 6.65 10.13 4.55
N LEU A 109 5.81 11.09 4.87
CA LEU A 109 4.50 11.22 4.26
C LEU A 109 4.63 12.17 3.08
N LEU A 110 4.14 11.74 1.93
CA LEU A 110 4.10 12.51 0.70
C LEU A 110 2.65 12.60 0.22
N PRO A 111 2.26 13.70 -0.45
CA PRO A 111 0.99 13.76 -1.15
C PRO A 111 0.79 12.59 -2.11
N GLY A 112 -0.46 12.15 -2.27
CA GLY A 112 -0.84 11.09 -3.18
C GLY A 112 -0.89 11.52 -4.65
N LEU A 113 -1.79 10.90 -5.41
CA LEU A 113 -1.98 11.14 -6.84
C LEU A 113 -2.60 12.51 -7.12
N ASP A 114 -3.42 13.03 -6.21
CA ASP A 114 -3.99 14.37 -6.31
C ASP A 114 -2.96 15.49 -6.05
N GLY A 115 -1.83 15.13 -5.43
CA GLY A 115 -0.73 16.03 -5.12
C GLY A 115 -1.00 16.98 -3.95
N GLN A 116 -2.09 16.79 -3.21
CA GLN A 116 -2.46 17.59 -2.05
C GLN A 116 -2.21 16.81 -0.74
N PRO A 117 -1.92 17.51 0.38
CA PRO A 117 -1.92 16.90 1.70
C PRO A 117 -3.30 16.41 2.11
N GLY A 118 -3.39 15.22 2.72
CA GLY A 118 -4.63 14.73 3.28
C GLY A 118 -5.67 14.40 2.22
N THR A 119 -6.93 14.69 2.49
CA THR A 119 -8.02 14.56 1.53
C THR A 119 -8.17 15.88 0.78
N ALA A 120 -7.94 15.89 -0.53
CA ALA A 120 -8.04 17.11 -1.32
C ALA A 120 -9.35 17.90 -1.08
N GLU A 121 -9.20 19.21 -0.90
CA GLU A 121 -10.26 20.19 -0.64
C GLU A 121 -11.00 19.99 0.70
N PHE A 122 -10.44 19.21 1.63
CA PHE A 122 -11.00 18.95 2.96
C PHE A 122 -10.07 19.45 4.07
N ASP A 123 -10.65 19.85 5.20
CA ASP A 123 -9.92 20.28 6.41
C ASP A 123 -9.91 19.09 7.40
N ASP A 124 -8.93 18.21 7.24
CA ASP A 124 -8.83 16.91 7.95
C ASP A 124 -8.53 17.08 9.44
N ASN A 125 -7.81 18.15 9.79
CA ASN A 125 -7.40 18.41 11.17
C ASN A 125 -8.30 19.46 11.88
N VAL A 126 -9.31 19.99 11.17
CA VAL A 126 -10.34 20.92 11.65
C VAL A 126 -9.73 22.23 12.17
N ASN A 127 -8.65 22.71 11.55
CA ASN A 127 -7.98 23.96 11.93
C ASN A 127 -8.49 25.19 11.15
N GLY A 128 -9.39 24.98 10.18
CA GLY A 128 -9.97 26.01 9.32
C GLY A 128 -9.15 26.33 8.06
N VAL A 129 -8.08 25.57 7.81
CA VAL A 129 -7.23 25.64 6.61
C VAL A 129 -7.36 24.30 5.91
N VAL A 130 -7.57 24.35 4.60
CA VAL A 130 -7.71 23.18 3.72
C VAL A 130 -6.39 22.92 3.01
N ASP A 131 -6.06 21.64 2.80
CA ASP A 131 -4.85 21.15 2.13
C ASP A 131 -3.55 21.64 2.79
N ASP A 132 -3.54 21.73 4.12
CA ASP A 132 -2.36 22.18 4.86
C ASP A 132 -1.37 21.03 5.11
N ALA A 133 -0.06 21.32 5.17
CA ALA A 133 0.96 20.27 5.28
C ALA A 133 0.83 19.39 6.55
N GLY A 134 0.11 19.86 7.57
CA GLY A 134 -0.22 19.10 8.78
C GLY A 134 -1.31 18.05 8.58
N GLU A 135 -1.95 17.99 7.41
CA GLU A 135 -3.00 17.02 7.05
C GLU A 135 -2.43 15.74 6.42
N LEU A 136 -1.14 15.73 6.07
CA LEU A 136 -0.47 14.56 5.53
C LEU A 136 -0.67 13.31 6.41
N GLY A 137 -1.10 12.22 5.77
CA GLY A 137 -1.42 10.95 6.40
C GLY A 137 -2.83 10.92 7.02
N ALA A 138 -3.71 11.84 6.66
CA ALA A 138 -5.11 11.81 7.09
C ALA A 138 -5.77 10.48 6.73
N THR A 139 -6.71 10.03 7.57
CA THR A 139 -7.43 8.79 7.28
C THR A 139 -8.29 8.98 6.03
N PHE A 140 -8.21 8.03 5.09
CA PHE A 140 -8.88 8.07 3.78
C PHE A 140 -8.25 9.00 2.72
N SER A 141 -7.13 9.66 3.03
CA SER A 141 -6.29 10.29 2.01
C SER A 141 -5.64 9.25 1.10
N ASP A 142 -5.18 9.69 -0.07
CA ASP A 142 -4.30 8.92 -0.96
C ASP A 142 -2.80 9.15 -0.67
N ASP A 143 -2.49 9.80 0.46
CA ASP A 143 -1.14 10.09 0.90
C ASP A 143 -0.28 8.83 1.00
N LEU A 144 1.00 8.99 0.65
CA LEU A 144 1.96 7.91 0.56
C LEU A 144 2.90 7.93 1.77
N CYS A 145 2.99 6.79 2.45
CA CYS A 145 4.04 6.54 3.43
C CYS A 145 5.24 5.88 2.74
N VAL A 146 6.33 6.63 2.57
CA VAL A 146 7.53 6.19 1.86
C VAL A 146 8.70 6.03 2.85
N VAL A 147 9.45 4.95 2.66
CA VAL A 147 10.68 4.66 3.41
C VAL A 147 11.90 4.97 2.53
N GLU A 148 12.84 5.74 3.07
CA GLU A 148 14.10 6.07 2.42
C GLU A 148 15.27 5.65 3.32
N ALA A 149 16.20 4.84 2.80
CA ALA A 149 17.47 4.57 3.46
C ALA A 149 18.28 5.89 3.56
N SER A 150 18.78 6.21 4.76
CA SER A 150 19.44 7.50 5.00
C SER A 150 20.53 7.37 6.07
N GLN A 151 21.70 7.93 5.79
CA GLN A 151 22.79 8.08 6.78
C GLN A 151 22.76 9.43 7.49
N GLU A 152 21.93 10.36 7.01
CA GLU A 152 21.80 11.63 7.69
C GLU A 152 21.14 11.42 9.06
N PRO A 153 21.57 12.17 10.10
CA PRO A 153 20.98 12.07 11.42
C PRO A 153 19.47 12.31 11.34
N ALA A 154 18.73 11.62 12.22
CA ALA A 154 17.31 11.89 12.41
C ALA A 154 17.12 13.38 12.68
N SER A 155 16.03 13.94 12.14
CA SER A 155 15.67 15.33 12.43
C SER A 155 15.60 15.53 13.95
N GLN A 156 16.23 16.59 14.45
CA GLN A 156 16.22 16.92 15.89
C GLN A 156 14.87 17.48 16.37
N ILE A 157 13.88 17.55 15.48
CA ILE A 157 12.52 17.94 15.85
C ILE A 157 12.01 16.95 16.89
N GLU A 158 11.63 17.44 18.08
CA GLU A 158 10.85 16.65 19.02
C GLU A 158 9.49 16.37 18.38
N PRO A 159 9.22 15.11 17.98
CA PRO A 159 7.99 14.81 17.28
C PRO A 159 6.83 14.90 18.26
N SER A 160 5.77 15.63 17.89
CA SER A 160 4.49 15.60 18.63
C SER A 160 3.86 14.21 18.59
N ILE A 161 4.11 13.46 17.51
CA ILE A 161 3.70 12.05 17.30
C ILE A 161 4.83 11.30 16.58
N VAL A 162 5.22 10.13 17.11
CA VAL A 162 6.17 9.22 16.44
C VAL A 162 5.37 8.14 15.72
N LEU A 163 5.34 8.18 14.39
CA LEU A 163 4.71 7.12 13.58
C LEU A 163 5.56 5.86 13.55
N GLN A 164 6.87 6.00 13.34
CA GLN A 164 7.81 4.89 13.27
C GLN A 164 9.23 5.34 13.64
N ARG A 165 10.03 4.44 14.22
CA ARG A 165 11.46 4.65 14.50
C ARG A 165 12.26 3.69 13.64
N GLY A 166 12.86 4.15 12.56
CA GLY A 166 13.51 3.27 11.57
C GLY A 166 12.49 2.47 10.74
N ALA A 167 12.98 1.71 9.76
CA ALA A 167 12.13 0.96 8.84
C ALA A 167 12.88 -0.18 8.16
N TYR A 168 12.14 -1.10 7.55
CA TYR A 168 12.74 -2.13 6.71
C TYR A 168 13.11 -1.53 5.36
N VAL A 169 14.38 -1.64 4.97
CA VAL A 169 14.89 -1.23 3.66
C VAL A 169 15.50 -2.44 2.95
N ALA A 170 15.65 -2.35 1.62
CA ALA A 170 16.22 -3.44 0.84
C ALA A 170 17.67 -3.71 1.27
N ALA A 171 18.09 -4.98 1.27
CA ALA A 171 19.39 -5.40 1.78
C ALA A 171 20.59 -4.73 1.09
N ASP A 172 20.47 -4.44 -0.20
CA ASP A 172 21.45 -3.71 -1.01
C ASP A 172 21.52 -2.21 -0.69
N GLN A 173 20.53 -1.67 0.00
CA GLN A 173 20.46 -0.28 0.45
C GLN A 173 20.88 -0.12 1.91
N HIS A 174 21.51 -1.13 2.52
CA HIS A 174 22.03 -1.03 3.88
C HIS A 174 23.19 -0.04 3.93
N LEU A 175 23.04 1.02 4.70
CA LEU A 175 24.08 2.04 4.82
C LEU A 175 24.78 2.05 6.19
N SER A 176 24.17 1.48 7.22
CA SER A 176 24.72 1.37 8.59
C SER A 176 24.96 -0.10 8.96
N PRO A 177 25.91 -0.45 9.85
CA PRO A 177 25.92 -1.78 10.47
C PRO A 177 24.70 -1.94 11.39
N PRO A 178 24.07 -3.12 11.47
CA PRO A 178 22.87 -3.32 12.26
C PRO A 178 23.22 -3.20 13.74
N THR A 179 22.76 -2.13 14.38
CA THR A 179 22.98 -1.86 15.81
C THR A 179 21.89 -2.50 16.68
N THR A 180 20.76 -2.87 16.08
CA THR A 180 19.64 -3.57 16.70
C THR A 180 19.36 -4.88 15.99
N ARG A 181 19.18 -5.96 16.77
CA ARG A 181 18.82 -7.29 16.27
C ARG A 181 17.33 -7.35 15.93
N HIS A 182 16.92 -6.74 14.83
CA HIS A 182 15.63 -7.06 14.22
C HIS A 182 15.84 -8.21 13.23
N PRO A 183 14.93 -9.20 13.19
CA PRO A 183 15.03 -10.28 12.23
C PRO A 183 14.92 -9.72 10.80
N GLY A 184 15.76 -10.22 9.90
CA GLY A 184 15.61 -9.93 8.48
C GLY A 184 14.26 -10.46 7.97
N ARG A 185 13.71 -9.79 6.96
CA ARG A 185 12.40 -10.14 6.36
C ARG A 185 12.52 -10.32 4.86
N ILE A 186 11.53 -10.95 4.27
CA ILE A 186 11.41 -11.08 2.82
C ILE A 186 10.14 -10.40 2.39
N LEU A 187 10.29 -9.35 1.58
CA LEU A 187 9.17 -8.74 0.88
C LEU A 187 8.95 -9.50 -0.43
N VAL A 188 7.75 -10.03 -0.59
CA VAL A 188 7.28 -10.65 -1.83
C VAL A 188 6.51 -9.58 -2.59
N LEU A 189 6.99 -9.23 -3.78
CA LEU A 189 6.39 -8.26 -4.69
C LEU A 189 5.88 -9.02 -5.92
N HIS A 190 4.59 -8.98 -6.19
CA HIS A 190 4.03 -9.48 -7.43
C HIS A 190 3.62 -8.32 -8.32
N GLN A 191 4.04 -8.37 -9.58
CA GLN A 191 3.73 -7.34 -10.56
C GLN A 191 3.13 -7.97 -11.81
N GLY A 192 1.80 -7.94 -11.88
CA GLY A 192 1.06 -8.19 -13.11
C GLY A 192 0.58 -6.90 -13.77
N GLN A 193 -0.11 -7.03 -14.90
CA GLN A 193 -0.60 -5.90 -15.68
C GLN A 193 -1.76 -5.18 -14.98
N ASP A 194 -2.63 -5.96 -14.32
CA ASP A 194 -3.83 -5.48 -13.64
C ASP A 194 -3.86 -5.93 -12.15
N ASP A 195 -2.86 -6.69 -11.71
CA ASP A 195 -2.77 -7.34 -10.40
C ASP A 195 -1.36 -7.17 -9.82
N ALA A 196 -1.11 -6.02 -9.19
CA ALA A 196 0.08 -5.79 -8.38
C ALA A 196 -0.27 -5.90 -6.90
N TRP A 197 0.48 -6.71 -6.17
CA TRP A 197 0.29 -6.88 -4.73
C TRP A 197 1.62 -7.23 -4.07
N SER A 198 1.68 -7.06 -2.76
CA SER A 198 2.88 -7.38 -1.99
C SER A 198 2.52 -7.84 -0.60
N PHE A 199 3.32 -8.75 -0.05
CA PHE A 199 3.24 -9.12 1.35
C PHE A 199 4.61 -9.42 1.93
N VAL A 200 4.69 -9.34 3.26
CA VAL A 200 5.90 -9.71 4.00
C VAL A 200 5.79 -11.16 4.45
N LEU A 201 6.83 -11.93 4.17
CA LEU A 201 7.00 -13.28 4.66
C LEU A 201 7.85 -13.24 5.94
N ASP A 202 7.16 -13.24 7.08
CA ASP A 202 7.79 -13.32 8.41
C ASP A 202 8.20 -14.78 8.70
N ARG A 203 9.43 -15.01 9.20
CA ARG A 203 9.94 -16.32 9.65
C ARG A 203 10.25 -16.32 11.14
#